data_AF-A0AA51A5M7-F1
#
_entry.id   AF-A0AA51A5M7-F1
#
_cell.length_a   1.000
_cell.length_b   1.000
_cell.length_c   1.000
_cell.angle_alpha   90.00
_cell.angle_beta   90.00
_cell.angle_gamma   90.00
#
_symmetry.space_group_name_H-M   'P 1'
#
loop_
_entity.id
_entity.type
_entity.pdbx_description
1 polymer ?
#
loop_
_entity_poly.entity_id
_entity_poly.type
_entity_poly.pdbx_seq_one_letter_code
_entity_poly.pdbx_strand_id
1 'polypeptide(L)' 'NMEFFASIPTHIDYVGQAKAEKLYRAIITLFSIVGFVWGYIVQQFSQSVYILGAGFLLAAILTVPPWPMYRRNPLNW' A
#
# COMPACT_ATOMS: atom_id res chain seq x y z
N ASN A 1 24.88 4.08 6.09
CA ASN A 1 23.81 3.52 5.22
C ASN A 1 22.95 2.45 5.92
N MET A 2 23.50 1.61 6.82
CA MET A 2 22.67 0.73 7.69
C MET A 2 21.97 1.49 8.83
N GLU A 3 22.61 2.55 9.36
CA GLU A 3 22.08 3.34 10.48
C GLU A 3 20.77 4.09 10.15
N PHE A 4 20.60 4.51 8.89
CA PHE A 4 19.36 5.14 8.45
C PHE A 4 18.17 4.19 8.62
N PHE A 5 18.29 2.94 8.15
CA PHE A 5 17.24 1.93 8.30
C PHE A 5 16.99 1.54 9.76
N ALA A 6 18.06 1.48 10.58
CA ALA A 6 17.92 1.23 12.02
C ALA A 6 17.23 2.37 12.79
N SER A 7 17.33 3.61 12.29
CA SER A 7 16.67 4.77 12.88
C SER A 7 15.19 4.91 12.51
N ILE A 8 14.68 4.12 11.56
CA ILE A 8 13.28 4.16 11.16
C ILE A 8 12.42 3.59 12.30
N PRO A 9 11.53 4.39 12.90
CA PRO A 9 10.66 3.93 13.97
C PRO A 9 9.72 2.85 13.42
N THR A 10 9.73 1.65 13.98
CA THR A 10 8.94 0.50 13.49
C THR A 10 7.47 0.54 13.90
N HIS A 11 7.08 1.50 14.75
CA HIS A 11 5.76 1.55 15.34
C HIS A 11 4.78 2.37 14.50
N ILE A 12 3.63 1.74 14.21
CA ILE A 12 2.44 2.36 13.62
C ILE A 12 1.38 2.45 14.72
N ASP A 13 0.76 3.62 14.88
CA ASP A 13 -0.34 3.79 15.83
C ASP A 13 -1.63 3.13 15.31
N TYR A 14 -2.55 2.75 16.21
CA TYR A 14 -3.78 2.04 15.83
C TYR A 14 -4.61 2.79 14.77
N VAL A 15 -4.69 4.12 14.88
CA VAL A 15 -5.40 4.96 13.90
C VAL A 15 -4.65 4.98 12.56
N GLY A 16 -3.32 5.00 12.61
CA GLY A 16 -2.42 4.86 11.47
C GLY A 16 -2.59 3.52 10.76
N GLN A 17 -2.70 2.42 11.49
CA GLN A 17 -2.92 1.09 10.94
C GLN A 17 -4.27 1.02 10.19
N ALA A 18 -5.35 1.52 10.79
CA ALA A 18 -6.66 1.56 10.13
C ALA A 18 -6.63 2.41 8.84
N LYS A 19 -5.91 3.54 8.85
CA LYS A 19 -5.70 4.38 7.66
C LYS A 19 -4.89 3.66 6.57
N ALA A 20 -3.81 3.00 6.97
CA ALA A 20 -2.96 2.22 6.06
C ALA A 20 -3.77 1.10 5.39
N GLU A 21 -4.60 0.38 6.16
CA GLU A 21 -5.47 -0.67 5.61
C GLU A 21 -6.51 -0.11 4.63
N LYS A 22 -7.17 1.00 4.98
CA LYS A 22 -8.14 1.65 4.10
C LYS A 22 -7.49 2.09 2.78
N LEU A 23 -6.29 2.66 2.85
CA LEU A 23 -5.53 3.07 1.67
C LEU A 23 -5.11 1.88 0.81
N TYR A 24 -4.60 0.81 1.43
CA TYR A 24 -4.25 -0.43 0.75
C TYR A 24 -5.44 -0.99 -0.03
N ARG A 25 -6.60 -1.12 0.63
CA ARG A 25 -7.83 -1.61 0.00
C ARG A 25 -8.25 -0.72 -1.18
N ALA A 26 -8.20 0.60 -1.01
CA ALA A 26 -8.55 1.53 -2.08
C ALA A 26 -7.64 1.38 -3.32
N ILE A 27 -6.31 1.29 -3.12
CA ILE A 27 -5.35 1.12 -4.21
C ILE A 27 -5.56 -0.22 -4.91
N ILE A 28 -5.63 -1.33 -4.16
CA ILE A 28 -5.80 -2.66 -4.75
C ILE A 28 -7.12 -2.75 -5.53
N THR A 29 -8.22 -2.23 -5.00
CA THR A 29 -9.51 -2.23 -5.70
C THR A 29 -9.44 -1.43 -6.99
N LEU A 30 -8.85 -0.23 -6.96
CA LEU A 30 -8.70 0.61 -8.16
C LEU A 30 -7.90 -0.11 -9.25
N PHE A 31 -6.72 -0.63 -8.91
CA PHE A 31 -5.86 -1.32 -9.86
C PHE A 31 -6.46 -2.64 -10.34
N SER A 32 -7.20 -3.35 -9.50
CA SER A 32 -7.94 -4.55 -9.90
C SER A 32 -8.99 -4.23 -10.96
N ILE A 33 -9.78 -3.17 -10.77
CA ILE A 33 -10.82 -2.75 -11.72
C ILE A 33 -10.17 -2.34 -13.05
N VAL A 34 -9.16 -1.46 -13.00
CA VAL A 34 -8.46 -0.98 -14.20
C VAL A 34 -7.78 -2.13 -14.94
N GLY A 35 -7.07 -3.00 -14.20
CA GLY A 35 -6.39 -4.16 -14.75
C GLY A 35 -7.36 -5.12 -15.42
N PHE A 36 -8.49 -5.42 -14.77
CA PHE A 36 -9.51 -6.29 -15.32
C PHE A 36 -10.14 -5.73 -16.61
N VAL A 37 -10.54 -4.45 -16.61
CA VAL A 37 -11.11 -3.79 -17.79
C VAL A 37 -10.10 -3.78 -18.94
N TRP A 38 -8.85 -3.41 -18.66
CA TRP A 38 -7.80 -3.33 -19.68
C TRP A 38 -7.46 -4.71 -20.26
N GLY A 39 -7.24 -5.71 -19.39
CA GLY A 39 -6.94 -7.07 -19.84
C GLY A 39 -8.10 -7.71 -20.61
N TYR A 40 -9.34 -7.33 -20.30
CA TYR A 40 -10.50 -7.70 -21.12
C TYR A 40 -10.46 -7.08 -22.51
N ILE A 41 -10.17 -5.78 -22.64
CA ILE A 41 -10.08 -5.11 -23.95
C ILE A 41 -8.99 -5.73 -24.83
N VAL A 42 -7.81 -5.99 -24.24
CA VAL A 42 -6.64 -6.54 -24.97
C VAL A 42 -6.71 -8.08 -25.11
N GLN A 43 -7.69 -8.73 -24.48
CA GLN A 43 -7.85 -10.19 -24.44
C GLN A 43 -6.59 -10.92 -23.91
N GLN A 44 -5.88 -10.29 -22.99
CA GLN A 44 -4.67 -10.84 -22.36
C GLN A 44 -4.75 -10.73 -20.83
N PHE A 45 -4.93 -11.87 -20.17
CA PHE A 45 -5.02 -11.92 -18.71
C PHE A 45 -3.72 -11.49 -18.01
N SER A 46 -2.56 -11.68 -18.66
CA SER A 46 -1.26 -11.24 -18.14
C SER A 46 -1.22 -9.74 -17.87
N GLN A 47 -1.89 -8.92 -18.71
CA GLN A 47 -1.96 -7.47 -18.52
C GLN A 47 -2.70 -7.10 -17.23
N SER A 48 -3.79 -7.79 -16.91
CA SER A 48 -4.51 -7.61 -15.64
C SER A 48 -3.61 -7.91 -14.44
N VAL A 49 -2.81 -8.98 -14.53
CA VAL A 49 -1.87 -9.39 -13.49
C VAL A 49 -0.75 -8.36 -13.32
N TYR A 50 -0.20 -7.83 -14.41
CA TYR A 50 0.84 -6.80 -14.35
C TYR A 50 0.33 -5.50 -13.70
N ILE A 51 -0.87 -5.06 -14.08
CA ILE A 51 -1.49 -3.87 -13.49
C ILE A 51 -1.78 -4.09 -12.02
N LEU A 52 -2.36 -5.24 -11.65
CA LEU A 52 -2.58 -5.59 -10.25
C LEU A 52 -1.27 -5.64 -9.45
N GLY A 53 -0.22 -6.24 -10.02
CA GLY A 53 1.11 -6.31 -9.42
C GLY A 53 1.72 -4.91 -9.20
N ALA A 54 1.58 -4.00 -10.15
CA ALA A 54 1.98 -2.60 -9.98
C ALA A 54 1.21 -1.91 -8.85
N GLY A 55 -0.11 -2.14 -8.78
CA GLY A 55 -0.95 -1.63 -7.69
C GLY A 55 -0.55 -2.18 -6.33
N PHE A 56 -0.20 -3.47 -6.26
CA PHE A 56 0.30 -4.11 -5.05
C PHE A 56 1.63 -3.52 -4.58
N LEU A 57 2.59 -3.33 -5.49
CA LEU A 57 3.87 -2.70 -5.15
C LEU A 57 3.68 -1.27 -4.65
N LEU A 58 2.83 -0.49 -5.32
CA LEU A 58 2.50 0.86 -4.87
C LEU A 58 1.85 0.86 -3.48
N ALA A 59 0.85 0.00 -3.27
CA ALA A 59 0.19 -0.13 -1.98
C ALA A 59 1.19 -0.51 -0.88
N ALA A 60 2.06 -1.49 -1.14
CA ALA A 60 3.09 -1.92 -0.20
C ALA A 60 4.02 -0.76 0.18
N ILE A 61 4.52 0.00 -0.80
CA ILE A 61 5.39 1.17 -0.56
C ILE A 61 4.66 2.22 0.32
N LEU A 62 3.37 2.44 0.09
CA LEU A 62 2.61 3.48 0.78
C LEU A 62 2.05 3.06 2.15
N THR A 63 1.88 1.77 2.42
CA THR A 63 1.18 1.29 3.62
C THR A 63 2.03 0.43 4.55
N VAL A 64 3.12 -0.18 4.05
CA VAL A 64 3.98 -1.05 4.87
C VAL A 64 5.01 -0.25 5.69
N PRO A 65 5.73 0.74 5.13
CA PRO A 65 6.64 1.53 5.93
C PRO A 65 5.87 2.36 6.96
N PRO A 66 6.43 2.54 8.17
CA PRO A 66 5.83 3.31 9.26
C PRO A 66 6.00 4.82 9.03
N TRP A 67 5.38 5.31 7.96
CA TRP A 67 5.48 6.73 7.58
C TRP A 67 5.01 7.65 8.71
N PRO A 68 5.58 8.87 8.83
CA PRO A 68 5.18 9.84 9.86
C PRO A 68 3.67 10.13 9.94
N MET A 69 2.93 9.91 8.86
CA MET A 69 1.46 10.05 8.83
C MET A 69 0.70 8.99 9.64
N TYR A 70 1.29 7.81 9.87
CA TYR A 70 0.68 6.67 10.58
C TYR A 70 1.08 6.58 12.05
N ARG A 71 1.72 7.62 12.59
CA ARG A 71 2.27 7.68 13.97
C ARG A 71 1.95 9.03 14.62
N ARG A 72 0.81 9.62 14.25
CA ARG A 72 0.37 10.94 14.72
C ARG A 72 -0.46 10.88 16.00
N ASN A 73 -0.92 9.69 16.40
CA ASN A 73 -1.72 9.51 17.61
C ASN A 73 -0.95 8.60 18.59
N PRO A 74 0.11 9.09 19.24
CA PRO A 74 0.80 8.32 20.27
C PRO A 74 -0.18 8.00 21.40
N LEU A 75 -0.26 6.73 21.80
CA LEU A 75 -1.00 6.32 22.98
C LEU A 75 -0.21 6.80 24.21
N ASN A 76 -0.82 7.70 24.98
CA ASN A 76 -0.36 7.95 26.34
C ASN A 76 -0.78 6.74 27.17
N TRP A 77 0.21 5.92 27.52
CA TRP A 77 0.06 4.87 28.53
C TRP A 77 -0.06 5.48 29.92
#